data_AF-A0A1Q6X754-F1
#
_entry.id   AF-A0A1Q6X754-F1
#
_cell.length_a   1.000
_cell.length_b   1.000
_cell.length_c   1.000
_cell.angle_alpha   90.00
_cell.angle_beta   90.00
_cell.angle_gamma   90.00
#
_symmetry.space_group_name_H-M   'P 1'
#
loop_
_entity.id
_entity.type
_entity.pdbx_description
1 polymer ?
#
loop_
_entity_poly.entity_id
_entity_poly.type
_entity_poly.pdbx_seq_one_letter_code
_entity_poly.pdbx_strand_id
1 'polypeptide(L)'
;MDCDQSRQSRKIWRFQTLILLCLVLCLQLPSKAEEPARITFSFDFPGSEPDHYAISISTEGQGTYDSHIKTNQGSGDDSFHYDFTISPVTLTRIFDLAKRAHYFEGEVDSKKHGMASTGIKILKYTDARRSTQATYNYSRIAAVQELTDLLQKLSTTLEFGRRLEYDHHYQKLALDDELKRMEEISKQNGLEELSAVAPILQTIAADASVINPVRVRAQRLLAVGRKESP
;
A
#
# COMPACT_ATOMS: atom_id res chain seq x y z
N MET A 1 24.56 -49.58 -59.06
CA MET A 1 24.78 -49.15 -57.67
C MET A 1 24.83 -47.62 -57.67
N ASP A 2 23.72 -46.88 -57.50
CA ASP A 2 23.77 -45.46 -57.06
C ASP A 2 22.43 -44.72 -56.86
N CYS A 3 21.25 -45.38 -56.95
CA CYS A 3 19.98 -44.62 -56.92
C CYS A 3 19.25 -44.62 -55.57
N ASP A 4 19.69 -45.40 -54.56
CA ASP A 4 18.88 -45.65 -53.35
C ASP A 4 19.39 -44.94 -52.07
N GLN A 5 20.67 -44.55 -52.01
CA GLN A 5 21.22 -43.87 -50.83
C GLN A 5 20.74 -42.41 -50.64
N SER A 6 20.37 -41.73 -51.72
CA SER A 6 19.97 -40.31 -51.67
C SER A 6 18.58 -40.08 -51.06
N ARG A 7 17.74 -41.11 -51.01
CA ARG A 7 16.34 -41.01 -50.54
C ARG A 7 16.20 -41.23 -49.04
N GLN A 8 17.08 -42.02 -48.42
CA GLN A 8 17.09 -42.23 -46.97
C GLN A 8 17.68 -41.04 -46.19
N SER A 9 18.77 -40.44 -46.69
CA SER A 9 19.43 -39.32 -46.01
C SER A 9 18.52 -38.08 -45.87
N ARG A 10 17.67 -37.81 -46.87
CA ARG A 10 16.71 -36.69 -46.83
C ARG A 10 15.57 -36.87 -45.82
N LYS A 11 15.24 -38.10 -45.42
CA LYS A 11 14.16 -38.37 -44.43
C LYS A 11 14.66 -38.21 -42.99
N ILE A 12 15.90 -38.63 -42.73
CA ILE A 12 16.53 -38.53 -41.40
C ILE A 12 16.81 -37.06 -41.05
N TRP A 13 17.24 -36.27 -42.03
CA TRP A 13 17.48 -34.83 -41.84
C TRP A 13 16.21 -34.02 -41.58
N ARG A 14 15.07 -34.43 -42.16
CA ARG A 14 13.75 -33.82 -41.92
C ARG A 14 13.15 -34.17 -40.56
N PHE A 15 13.47 -35.35 -40.01
CA PHE A 15 13.03 -35.77 -38.68
C PHE A 15 13.87 -35.09 -37.57
N GLN A 16 15.18 -34.91 -37.79
CA GLN A 16 16.05 -34.22 -36.84
C GLN A 16 15.78 -32.72 -36.75
N THR A 17 15.45 -32.05 -37.86
CA THR A 17 15.06 -30.63 -37.82
C THR A 17 13.70 -30.41 -37.16
N LEU A 18 12.75 -31.35 -37.27
CA LEU A 18 11.45 -31.26 -36.59
C LEU A 18 11.56 -31.41 -35.06
N ILE A 19 12.43 -32.31 -34.58
CA ILE A 19 12.66 -32.53 -33.15
C ILE A 19 13.41 -31.35 -32.52
N LEU A 20 14.41 -30.78 -33.22
CA LEU A 20 15.12 -29.60 -32.74
C LEU A 20 14.22 -28.36 -32.68
N LEU A 21 13.28 -28.21 -33.64
CA LEU A 21 12.31 -27.12 -33.64
C LEU A 21 11.29 -27.25 -32.49
N CYS A 22 10.86 -28.48 -32.16
CA CYS A 22 9.97 -28.73 -31.03
C CYS A 22 10.65 -28.49 -29.66
N LEU A 23 11.95 -28.78 -29.54
CA LEU A 23 12.71 -28.53 -28.30
C LEU A 23 12.94 -27.03 -28.05
N VAL A 24 13.14 -26.24 -29.10
CA VAL A 24 13.30 -24.78 -29.00
C VAL A 24 11.96 -24.08 -28.73
N LEU A 25 10.82 -24.64 -29.18
CA LEU A 25 9.49 -24.07 -28.95
C LEU A 25 8.96 -24.30 -27.52
N CYS A 26 9.44 -25.33 -26.80
CA CYS A 26 9.05 -25.59 -25.42
C CYS A 26 9.76 -24.72 -24.37
N LEU A 27 10.81 -23.97 -24.73
CA LEU A 27 11.50 -23.05 -23.80
C LEU A 27 10.84 -21.66 -23.69
N GLN A 28 9.75 -21.41 -24.43
CA GLN A 28 9.05 -20.12 -24.45
C GLN A 28 7.78 -20.14 -23.61
N LEU A 29 7.71 -20.97 -22.55
CA LEU A 29 6.62 -20.85 -21.57
C LEU A 29 6.70 -19.44 -20.98
N PRO A 30 5.65 -18.59 -21.14
CA PRO A 30 5.60 -17.33 -20.43
C PRO A 30 5.59 -17.68 -18.94
N SER A 31 6.69 -17.38 -18.25
CA SER A 31 6.69 -17.38 -16.79
C SER A 31 5.67 -16.32 -16.41
N LYS A 32 4.48 -16.74 -15.99
CA LYS A 32 3.49 -15.84 -15.41
C LYS A 32 4.24 -15.15 -14.27
N ALA A 33 4.52 -13.85 -14.40
CA ALA A 33 5.19 -13.11 -13.34
C ALA A 33 4.39 -13.37 -12.07
N GLU A 34 5.04 -13.95 -11.06
CA GLU A 34 4.40 -14.27 -9.79
C GLU A 34 4.02 -12.93 -9.18
N GLU A 35 2.72 -12.63 -9.12
CA GLU A 35 2.26 -11.34 -8.62
C GLU A 35 2.71 -11.20 -7.16
N PRO A 36 3.37 -10.10 -6.79
CA PRO A 36 3.94 -9.95 -5.46
C PRO A 36 2.85 -10.08 -4.40
N ALA A 37 3.18 -10.75 -3.29
CA ALA A 37 2.24 -10.88 -2.20
C ALA A 37 1.82 -9.49 -1.70
N ARG A 38 0.54 -9.35 -1.33
CA ARG A 38 -0.11 -8.07 -1.06
C ARG A 38 -1.00 -8.18 0.16
N ILE A 39 -0.93 -7.17 1.03
CA ILE A 39 -1.86 -6.96 2.13
C ILE A 39 -2.74 -5.76 1.76
N THR A 40 -4.05 -5.91 1.96
CA THR A 40 -5.01 -4.82 1.84
C THR A 40 -5.76 -4.67 3.15
N PHE A 41 -5.92 -3.44 3.60
CA PHE A 41 -6.75 -3.07 4.73
C PHE A 41 -7.79 -2.06 4.29
N SER A 42 -9.07 -2.34 4.52
CA SER A 42 -10.13 -1.35 4.35
C SER A 42 -10.83 -1.07 5.67
N PHE A 43 -11.30 0.16 5.80
CA PHE A 43 -11.99 0.65 6.98
C PHE A 43 -13.23 1.44 6.57
N ASP A 44 -14.37 1.08 7.15
CA ASP A 44 -15.65 1.74 6.97
C ASP A 44 -16.19 2.21 8.31
N PHE A 45 -16.40 3.52 8.45
CA PHE A 45 -17.02 4.11 9.62
C PHE A 45 -17.86 5.34 9.24
N PRO A 46 -19.15 5.14 8.89
CA PRO A 46 -20.02 6.21 8.47
C PRO A 46 -20.06 7.37 9.48
N GLY A 47 -19.87 8.58 8.98
CA GLY A 47 -19.85 9.80 9.79
C GLY A 47 -18.47 10.23 10.27
N SER A 48 -17.42 9.42 10.09
CA SER A 48 -16.04 9.90 10.21
C SER A 48 -15.56 10.63 8.95
N GLU A 49 -14.35 11.15 9.03
CA GLU A 49 -13.63 11.74 7.91
C GLU A 49 -12.20 11.18 7.87
N PRO A 50 -11.84 10.39 6.84
CA PRO A 50 -12.74 9.83 5.83
C PRO A 50 -13.75 8.82 6.44
N ASP A 51 -14.88 8.60 5.78
CA ASP A 51 -15.86 7.56 6.20
C ASP A 51 -15.53 6.18 5.62
N HIS A 52 -14.74 6.14 4.56
CA HIS A 52 -14.13 4.94 3.99
C HIS A 52 -12.70 5.21 3.53
N TYR A 53 -11.81 4.24 3.75
CA TYR A 53 -10.53 4.18 3.06
C TYR A 53 -10.02 2.75 2.89
N ALA A 54 -9.08 2.58 1.96
CA ALA A 54 -8.32 1.38 1.73
C ALA A 54 -6.82 1.68 1.60
N ILE A 55 -5.99 0.85 2.22
CA ILE A 55 -4.54 0.81 2.05
C ILE A 55 -4.20 -0.53 1.41
N SER A 56 -3.41 -0.52 0.32
CA SER A 56 -2.82 -1.74 -0.23
C SER A 56 -1.31 -1.63 -0.21
N ILE A 57 -0.60 -2.68 0.19
CA ILE A 57 0.87 -2.72 0.26
C ILE A 57 1.34 -4.06 -0.31
N SER A 58 2.23 -3.98 -1.31
CA SER A 58 2.89 -5.15 -1.89
C SER A 58 4.21 -5.47 -1.17
N THR A 59 4.67 -6.70 -1.32
CA THR A 59 5.99 -7.16 -0.83
C THR A 59 7.18 -6.47 -1.49
N GLU A 60 6.95 -5.74 -2.58
CA GLU A 60 7.95 -4.91 -3.25
C GLU A 60 8.03 -3.49 -2.66
N GLY A 61 7.17 -3.16 -1.68
CA GLY A 61 7.17 -1.89 -0.95
C GLY A 61 6.31 -0.79 -1.56
N GLN A 62 5.69 -1.01 -2.73
CA GLN A 62 4.71 -0.07 -3.28
C GLN A 62 3.38 -0.21 -2.54
N GLY A 63 2.80 0.93 -2.20
CA GLY A 63 1.48 1.01 -1.62
C GLY A 63 0.57 2.01 -2.30
N THR A 64 -0.73 1.77 -2.18
CA THR A 64 -1.80 2.65 -2.65
C THR A 64 -2.71 3.00 -1.49
N TYR A 65 -3.25 4.21 -1.54
CA TYR A 65 -4.24 4.69 -0.60
C TYR A 65 -5.42 5.29 -1.35
N ASP A 66 -6.60 4.78 -1.06
CA ASP A 66 -7.86 5.26 -1.62
C ASP A 66 -8.76 5.69 -0.46
N SER A 67 -9.27 6.92 -0.47
CA SER A 67 -10.20 7.38 0.57
C SER A 67 -11.36 8.19 0.00
N HIS A 68 -12.50 8.15 0.67
CA HIS A 68 -13.64 8.98 0.31
C HIS A 68 -13.49 10.39 0.90
N ILE A 69 -13.66 11.42 0.08
CA ILE A 69 -13.60 12.82 0.47
C ILE A 69 -15.02 13.39 0.47
N LYS A 70 -15.45 14.01 1.57
CA LYS A 70 -16.66 14.84 1.55
C LYS A 70 -16.33 16.21 0.97
N THR A 71 -16.49 16.38 -0.34
CA THR A 71 -16.34 17.70 -0.95
C THR A 71 -17.66 18.47 -0.91
N ASN A 72 -17.65 19.69 -0.38
CA ASN A 72 -18.82 20.58 -0.41
C ASN A 72 -19.10 21.16 -1.82
N GLN A 73 -18.41 20.68 -2.87
CA GLN A 73 -18.39 21.30 -4.20
C GLN A 73 -19.09 20.51 -5.31
N GLY A 74 -19.76 19.40 -4.99
CA GLY A 74 -20.87 18.84 -5.78
C GLY A 74 -20.59 18.50 -7.25
N SER A 75 -19.34 18.31 -7.67
CA SER A 75 -19.00 18.03 -9.07
C SER A 75 -17.72 17.20 -9.23
N GLY A 76 -17.86 15.87 -9.12
CA GLY A 76 -16.81 14.91 -9.51
C GLY A 76 -16.39 13.98 -8.37
N ASP A 77 -15.93 12.79 -8.77
CA ASP A 77 -15.55 11.64 -7.93
C ASP A 77 -15.02 12.04 -6.54
N ASP A 78 -15.81 11.73 -5.51
CA ASP A 78 -15.56 12.03 -4.09
C ASP A 78 -14.48 11.10 -3.51
N SER A 79 -13.40 10.88 -4.25
CA SER A 79 -12.33 9.97 -3.89
C SER A 79 -10.94 10.59 -4.05
N PHE A 80 -10.04 10.25 -3.13
CA PHE A 80 -8.62 10.57 -3.16
C PHE A 80 -7.84 9.29 -3.42
N HIS A 81 -6.90 9.35 -4.35
CA HIS A 81 -5.96 8.27 -4.62
C HIS A 81 -4.53 8.78 -4.41
N TYR A 82 -3.70 7.98 -3.73
CA TYR A 82 -2.29 8.31 -3.50
C TYR A 82 -1.41 7.08 -3.54
N ASP A 83 -0.41 7.13 -4.41
CA ASP A 83 0.67 6.15 -4.47
C ASP A 83 1.81 6.56 -3.53
N PHE A 84 2.34 5.58 -2.79
CA PHE A 84 3.45 5.81 -1.87
C PHE A 84 4.37 4.59 -1.79
N THR A 85 5.51 4.77 -1.14
CA THR A 85 6.46 3.69 -0.83
C THR A 85 6.56 3.50 0.67
N ILE A 86 6.59 2.25 1.11
CA ILE A 86 6.80 1.87 2.51
C ILE A 86 8.30 1.64 2.77
N SER A 87 8.80 2.09 3.92
CA SER A 87 10.18 1.79 4.34
C SER A 87 10.39 0.27 4.57
N PRO A 88 11.60 -0.26 4.32
CA PRO A 88 11.87 -1.70 4.49
C PRO A 88 11.55 -2.25 5.89
N VAL A 89 11.75 -1.44 6.94
CA VAL A 89 11.47 -1.80 8.33
C VAL A 89 9.96 -1.97 8.56
N THR A 90 9.17 -0.99 8.14
CA THR A 90 7.70 -1.05 8.24
C THR A 90 7.13 -2.18 7.37
N LEU A 91 7.67 -2.36 6.16
CA LEU A 91 7.27 -3.44 5.26
C LEU A 91 7.44 -4.81 5.93
N THR A 92 8.62 -5.05 6.50
CA THR A 92 8.92 -6.29 7.24
C THR A 92 7.94 -6.48 8.40
N ARG A 93 7.71 -5.42 9.20
CA ARG A 93 6.77 -5.46 10.34
C ARG A 93 5.35 -5.82 9.91
N ILE A 94 4.86 -5.24 8.81
CA ILE A 94 3.51 -5.48 8.28
C ILE A 94 3.33 -6.95 7.88
N PHE A 95 4.27 -7.51 7.12
CA PHE A 95 4.16 -8.90 6.66
C PHE A 95 4.42 -9.91 7.79
N ASP A 96 5.29 -9.60 8.75
CA ASP A 96 5.47 -10.42 9.96
C ASP A 96 4.20 -10.45 10.82
N LEU A 97 3.51 -9.32 10.97
CA LEU A 97 2.22 -9.26 11.65
C LEU A 97 1.16 -10.10 10.94
N ALA A 98 1.07 -10.00 9.61
CA ALA A 98 0.14 -10.81 8.83
C ALA A 98 0.42 -12.31 8.99
N LYS A 99 1.69 -12.72 8.95
CA LYS A 99 2.10 -14.12 9.20
C LYS A 99 1.73 -14.59 10.61
N ARG A 100 1.98 -13.77 11.65
CA ARG A 100 1.58 -14.06 13.04
C ARG A 100 0.06 -14.11 13.22
N ALA A 101 -0.69 -13.39 12.39
CA ALA A 101 -2.14 -13.45 12.29
C ALA A 101 -2.65 -14.58 11.36
N HIS A 102 -1.78 -15.55 11.02
CA HIS A 102 -2.11 -16.66 10.13
C HIS A 102 -2.68 -16.23 8.78
N TYR A 103 -2.17 -15.11 8.23
CA TYR A 103 -2.66 -14.51 6.99
C TYR A 103 -4.18 -14.28 7.00
N PHE A 104 -4.74 -13.97 8.17
CA PHE A 104 -6.17 -13.72 8.36
C PHE A 104 -7.05 -14.94 8.05
N GLU A 105 -6.49 -16.15 8.08
CA GLU A 105 -7.25 -17.40 8.05
C GLU A 105 -7.91 -17.66 9.43
N GLY A 106 -9.13 -18.21 9.42
CA GLY A 106 -9.85 -18.58 10.62
C GLY A 106 -10.63 -17.44 11.27
N GLU A 107 -10.83 -17.52 12.58
CA GLU A 107 -11.67 -16.60 13.34
C GLU A 107 -10.90 -15.36 13.80
N VAL A 108 -11.03 -14.26 13.06
CA VAL A 108 -10.38 -12.98 13.41
C VAL A 108 -11.27 -12.07 14.25
N ASP A 109 -12.58 -12.04 13.99
CA ASP A 109 -13.52 -11.23 14.77
C ASP A 109 -13.78 -11.87 16.15
N SER A 110 -13.83 -11.05 17.19
CA SER A 110 -14.02 -11.53 18.56
C SER A 110 -15.41 -12.12 18.85
N LYS A 111 -16.39 -11.86 17.97
CA LYS A 111 -17.82 -12.18 18.08
C LYS A 111 -18.46 -11.72 19.40
N LYS A 112 -17.84 -10.76 20.10
CA LYS A 112 -18.32 -10.29 21.39
C LYS A 112 -19.54 -9.39 21.20
N HIS A 113 -20.69 -9.86 21.68
CA HIS A 113 -21.91 -9.07 21.73
C HIS A 113 -21.80 -7.86 22.68
N GLY A 114 -22.58 -6.82 22.40
CA GLY A 114 -22.65 -5.61 23.23
C GLY A 114 -21.40 -4.73 23.19
N MET A 115 -20.49 -4.96 22.23
CA MET A 115 -19.36 -4.08 21.99
C MET A 115 -19.83 -2.86 21.18
N ALA A 116 -19.29 -1.68 21.51
CA ALA A 116 -19.46 -0.49 20.68
C ALA A 116 -18.91 -0.74 19.27
N SER A 117 -19.57 -0.18 18.27
CA SER A 117 -19.03 -0.18 16.91
C SER A 117 -17.83 0.75 16.84
N THR A 118 -16.71 0.24 16.34
CA THR A 118 -15.46 0.99 16.13
C THR A 118 -15.11 1.08 14.64
N GLY A 119 -16.11 0.89 13.78
CA GLY A 119 -15.95 0.75 12.33
C GLY A 119 -15.68 -0.69 11.89
N ILE A 120 -16.15 -1.01 10.69
CA ILE A 120 -15.93 -2.30 10.02
C ILE A 120 -14.53 -2.27 9.43
N LYS A 121 -13.74 -3.30 9.70
CA LYS A 121 -12.38 -3.47 9.19
C LYS A 121 -12.32 -4.72 8.34
N ILE A 122 -11.59 -4.67 7.23
CA ILE A 122 -11.29 -5.85 6.42
C ILE A 122 -9.79 -5.93 6.24
N LEU A 123 -9.20 -7.05 6.62
CA LEU A 123 -7.82 -7.40 6.29
C LEU A 123 -7.84 -8.51 5.25
N LYS A 124 -7.09 -8.31 4.16
CA LYS A 124 -6.93 -9.27 3.08
C LYS A 124 -5.44 -9.52 2.84
N TYR A 125 -5.09 -10.78 2.60
CA TYR A 125 -3.78 -11.19 2.14
C TYR A 125 -3.93 -11.96 0.83
N THR A 126 -3.10 -11.64 -0.16
CA THR A 126 -3.06 -12.35 -1.45
C THR A 126 -1.62 -12.64 -1.83
N ASP A 127 -1.35 -13.86 -2.30
CA ASP A 127 -0.12 -14.23 -3.00
C ASP A 127 -0.46 -15.21 -4.13
N ALA A 128 0.55 -15.82 -4.76
CA ALA A 128 0.33 -16.77 -5.86
C ALA A 128 -0.47 -18.02 -5.50
N ARG A 129 -0.59 -18.36 -4.21
CA ARG A 129 -1.20 -19.60 -3.70
C ARG A 129 -2.39 -19.34 -2.77
N ARG A 130 -2.47 -18.18 -2.14
CA ARG A 130 -3.42 -17.86 -1.07
C ARG A 130 -4.15 -16.56 -1.40
N SER A 131 -5.45 -16.55 -1.11
CA SER A 131 -6.27 -15.33 -1.07
C SER A 131 -7.22 -15.46 0.10
N THR A 132 -6.91 -14.79 1.19
CA THR A 132 -7.58 -14.90 2.48
C THR A 132 -8.02 -13.53 2.95
N GLN A 133 -9.15 -13.47 3.64
CA GLN A 133 -9.66 -12.22 4.17
C GLN A 133 -10.43 -12.44 5.46
N ALA A 134 -10.45 -11.41 6.30
CA ALA A 134 -11.30 -11.37 7.47
C ALA A 134 -11.94 -9.99 7.64
N THR A 135 -13.23 -9.99 7.92
CA THR A 135 -13.99 -8.81 8.31
C THR A 135 -14.19 -8.83 9.82
N TYR A 136 -13.94 -7.72 10.51
CA TYR A 136 -14.03 -7.63 11.96
C TYR A 136 -14.37 -6.22 12.44
N ASN A 137 -15.07 -6.11 13.58
CA ASN A 137 -15.16 -4.86 14.34
C ASN A 137 -13.98 -4.76 15.32
N TYR A 138 -13.69 -5.88 15.99
CA TYR A 138 -12.62 -6.01 16.98
C TYR A 138 -12.05 -7.42 16.97
N SER A 139 -10.72 -7.54 17.04
CA SER A 139 -10.02 -8.81 17.15
C SER A 139 -9.38 -8.99 18.53
N ARG A 140 -9.31 -10.23 19.02
CA ARG A 140 -8.52 -10.61 20.21
C ARG A 140 -7.11 -11.08 19.85
N ILE A 141 -6.79 -11.22 18.57
CA ILE A 141 -5.48 -11.66 18.10
C ILE A 141 -4.55 -10.45 18.18
N ALA A 142 -3.52 -10.53 19.03
CA ALA A 142 -2.58 -9.43 19.26
C ALA A 142 -1.94 -8.91 17.95
N ALA A 143 -1.54 -9.81 17.06
CA ALA A 143 -0.98 -9.43 15.76
C ALA A 143 -1.97 -8.68 14.86
N VAL A 144 -3.28 -8.99 14.93
CA VAL A 144 -4.30 -8.24 14.18
C VAL A 144 -4.51 -6.86 14.79
N GLN A 145 -4.48 -6.74 16.12
CA GLN A 145 -4.59 -5.46 16.83
C GLN A 145 -3.40 -4.55 16.49
N GLU A 146 -2.18 -5.07 16.58
CA GLU A 146 -0.95 -4.34 16.22
C GLU A 146 -0.95 -3.91 14.76
N LEU A 147 -1.36 -4.79 13.84
CA LEU A 147 -1.44 -4.45 12.40
C LEU A 147 -2.51 -3.40 12.12
N THR A 148 -3.66 -3.49 12.79
CA THR A 148 -4.74 -2.51 12.66
C THR A 148 -4.25 -1.13 13.13
N ASP A 149 -3.64 -1.04 14.31
CA ASP A 149 -3.12 0.22 14.85
C ASP A 149 -2.09 0.86 13.91
N LEU A 150 -1.16 0.05 13.39
CA LEU A 150 -0.16 0.51 12.42
C LEU A 150 -0.83 1.09 11.17
N LEU A 151 -1.76 0.36 10.55
CA LEU A 151 -2.41 0.78 9.31
C LEU A 151 -3.35 1.98 9.51
N GLN A 152 -3.99 2.12 10.68
CA GLN A 152 -4.78 3.30 11.02
C GLN A 152 -3.91 4.54 11.25
N LYS A 153 -2.76 4.39 11.90
CA LYS A 153 -1.77 5.49 12.03
C LYS A 153 -1.16 5.87 10.69
N LEU A 154 -0.90 4.91 9.81
CA LEU A 154 -0.47 5.15 8.43
C LEU A 154 -1.54 5.94 7.65
N SER A 155 -2.82 5.53 7.72
CA SER A 155 -3.93 6.31 7.13
C SER A 155 -3.96 7.74 7.68
N THR A 156 -3.72 7.93 8.98
CA THR A 156 -3.64 9.28 9.57
C THR A 156 -2.54 10.11 8.93
N THR A 157 -1.34 9.55 8.73
CA THR A 157 -0.24 10.20 8.00
C THR A 157 -0.64 10.57 6.57
N LEU A 158 -1.28 9.65 5.85
CA LEU A 158 -1.69 9.85 4.45
C LEU A 158 -2.79 10.92 4.32
N GLU A 159 -3.72 10.98 5.27
CA GLU A 159 -4.74 12.02 5.35
C GLU A 159 -4.15 13.40 5.67
N PHE A 160 -3.09 13.48 6.48
CA PHE A 160 -2.29 14.70 6.59
C PHE A 160 -1.68 15.08 5.24
N GLY A 161 -1.07 14.13 4.52
CA GLY A 161 -0.54 14.34 3.17
C GLY A 161 -1.57 14.96 2.24
N ARG A 162 -2.75 14.35 2.14
CA ARG A 162 -3.87 14.84 1.34
C ARG A 162 -4.27 16.27 1.67
N ARG A 163 -4.48 16.58 2.95
CA ARG A 163 -4.88 17.94 3.38
C ARG A 163 -3.78 18.96 3.14
N LEU A 164 -2.52 18.59 3.35
CA LEU A 164 -1.37 19.44 3.07
C LEU A 164 -1.24 19.77 1.58
N GLU A 165 -1.45 18.79 0.70
CA GLU A 165 -1.45 19.00 -0.75
C GLU A 165 -2.59 19.95 -1.17
N TYR A 166 -3.79 19.73 -0.64
CA TYR A 166 -4.93 20.62 -0.88
C TYR A 166 -4.66 22.05 -0.38
N ASP A 167 -4.20 22.20 0.86
CA ASP A 167 -3.92 23.51 1.46
C ASP A 167 -2.79 24.23 0.73
N HIS A 168 -1.78 23.49 0.25
CA HIS A 168 -0.68 24.05 -0.53
C HIS A 168 -1.16 24.67 -1.84
N HIS A 169 -2.14 24.04 -2.49
CA HIS A 169 -2.70 24.52 -3.75
C HIS A 169 -3.76 25.62 -3.55
N TYR A 170 -4.69 25.45 -2.60
CA TYR A 170 -5.90 26.27 -2.51
C TYR A 170 -5.98 27.16 -1.26
N GLN A 171 -5.38 26.76 -0.14
CA GLN A 171 -5.58 27.41 1.17
C GLN A 171 -4.25 27.62 1.92
N LYS A 172 -3.31 28.35 1.31
CA LYS A 172 -1.95 28.53 1.86
C LYS A 172 -1.90 29.08 3.30
N LEU A 173 -2.93 29.79 3.76
CA LEU A 173 -3.04 30.27 5.14
C LEU A 173 -3.33 29.15 6.15
N ALA A 174 -3.97 28.05 5.73
CA ALA A 174 -4.28 26.89 6.56
C ALA A 174 -3.08 25.94 6.76
N LEU A 175 -2.06 26.03 5.89
CA LEU A 175 -0.88 25.16 5.92
C LEU A 175 -0.14 25.14 7.26
N ASP A 176 0.02 26.30 7.93
CA ASP A 176 0.76 26.32 9.21
C ASP A 176 0.02 25.53 10.28
N ASP A 177 -1.30 25.70 10.36
CA ASP A 177 -2.13 25.01 11.33
C ASP A 177 -2.15 23.50 11.06
N GLU A 178 -2.24 23.07 9.80
CA GLU A 178 -2.24 21.65 9.44
C GLU A 178 -0.89 20.98 9.73
N LEU A 179 0.23 21.60 9.34
CA LEU A 179 1.56 21.07 9.67
C LEU A 179 1.83 21.08 11.18
N LYS A 180 1.30 22.07 11.91
CA LYS A 180 1.41 22.12 13.37
C LYS A 180 0.66 20.96 14.01
N ARG A 181 -0.57 20.66 13.57
CA ARG A 181 -1.32 19.48 13.99
C ARG A 181 -0.55 18.20 13.69
N MET A 182 -0.02 18.05 12.47
CA MET A 182 0.78 16.87 12.10
C MET A 182 1.99 16.69 13.02
N GLU A 183 2.72 17.76 13.32
CA GLU A 183 3.88 17.72 14.23
C GLU A 183 3.50 17.35 15.67
N GLU A 184 2.35 17.82 16.16
CA GLU A 184 1.84 17.47 17.49
C GLU A 184 1.44 16.00 17.59
N ILE A 185 0.73 15.46 16.60
CA ILE A 185 0.35 14.04 16.56
C ILE A 185 1.59 13.15 16.37
N SER A 186 2.55 13.56 15.55
CA SER A 186 3.84 12.86 15.40
C SER A 186 4.59 12.74 16.73
N LYS A 187 4.66 13.84 17.51
CA LYS A 187 5.29 13.84 18.85
C LYS A 187 4.61 12.91 19.85
N GLN A 188 3.35 12.56 19.63
CA GLN A 188 2.57 11.65 20.46
C GLN A 188 2.59 10.19 19.96
N ASN A 189 3.43 9.87 18.97
CA ASN A 189 3.47 8.56 18.29
C ASN A 189 2.12 8.17 17.65
N GLY A 190 1.36 9.17 17.21
CA GLY A 190 0.08 8.97 16.54
C GLY A 190 0.19 8.79 15.03
N LEU A 191 1.39 8.88 14.46
CA LEU A 191 1.67 8.72 13.04
C LEU A 191 2.63 7.55 12.83
N GLU A 192 2.50 6.85 11.72
CA GLU A 192 3.43 5.83 11.24
C GLU A 192 3.84 6.18 9.80
N GLU A 193 5.07 5.82 9.43
CA GLU A 193 5.63 5.99 8.08
C GLU A 193 5.52 7.43 7.54
N LEU A 194 6.07 8.41 8.28
CA LEU A 194 6.09 9.82 7.81
C LEU A 194 6.80 9.97 6.46
N SER A 195 7.68 9.03 6.11
CA SER A 195 8.38 9.00 4.82
C SER A 195 7.41 8.88 3.63
N ALA A 196 6.23 8.26 3.81
CA ALA A 196 5.23 8.08 2.76
C ALA A 196 4.73 9.41 2.18
N VAL A 197 4.72 10.49 2.98
CA VAL A 197 4.30 11.83 2.55
C VAL A 197 5.47 12.79 2.37
N ALA A 198 6.72 12.28 2.36
CA ALA A 198 7.91 13.09 2.16
C ALA A 198 7.88 13.94 0.87
N PRO A 199 7.40 13.45 -0.29
CA PRO A 199 7.32 14.27 -1.50
C PRO A 199 6.47 15.54 -1.34
N ILE A 200 5.37 15.44 -0.59
CA ILE A 200 4.47 16.58 -0.31
C ILE A 200 5.16 17.58 0.61
N LEU A 201 5.77 17.10 1.70
CA LEU A 201 6.52 17.94 2.64
C LEU A 201 7.73 18.62 1.97
N GLN A 202 8.40 17.95 1.03
CA GLN A 202 9.51 18.52 0.25
C GLN A 202 9.04 19.66 -0.65
N THR A 203 7.89 19.48 -1.31
CA THR A 203 7.27 20.52 -2.15
C THR A 203 6.97 21.78 -1.34
N ILE A 204 6.35 21.62 -0.17
CA ILE A 204 6.05 22.75 0.73
C ILE A 204 7.33 23.41 1.25
N ALA A 205 8.33 22.61 1.64
CA ALA A 205 9.61 23.13 2.15
C ALA A 205 10.41 23.93 1.11
N ALA A 206 10.29 23.56 -0.17
CA ALA A 206 11.01 24.20 -1.28
C ALA A 206 10.28 25.43 -1.86
N ASP A 207 8.98 25.60 -1.59
CA ASP A 207 8.18 26.69 -2.16
C ASP A 207 8.51 28.04 -1.51
N ALA A 208 9.15 28.94 -2.25
CA ALA A 208 9.49 30.29 -1.79
C ALA A 208 8.27 31.21 -1.56
N SER A 209 7.10 30.87 -2.11
CA SER A 209 5.85 31.60 -1.88
C SER A 209 5.19 31.26 -0.53
N VAL A 210 5.61 30.16 0.09
CA VAL A 210 5.17 29.75 1.43
C VAL A 210 6.02 30.45 2.48
N ILE A 211 5.39 30.97 3.54
CA ILE A 211 6.09 31.70 4.60
C ILE A 211 7.13 30.81 5.30
N ASN A 212 8.25 31.41 5.70
CA ASN A 212 9.38 30.65 6.22
C ASN A 212 9.07 29.70 7.39
N PRO A 213 8.24 30.08 8.40
CA PRO A 213 7.91 29.18 9.51
C PRO A 213 7.28 27.85 9.06
N VAL A 214 6.41 27.89 8.05
CA VAL A 214 5.72 26.73 7.48
C VAL A 214 6.73 25.79 6.80
N ARG A 215 7.63 26.36 5.98
CA ARG A 215 8.69 25.58 5.32
C ARG A 215 9.62 24.91 6.32
N VAL A 216 10.03 25.64 7.36
CA VAL A 216 10.89 25.10 8.44
C VAL A 216 10.19 23.96 9.17
N ARG A 217 8.88 24.06 9.40
CA ARG A 217 8.09 22.99 10.01
C ARG A 217 8.04 21.74 9.13
N ALA A 218 7.80 21.89 7.83
CA ALA A 218 7.86 20.78 6.88
C ALA A 218 9.25 20.11 6.87
N GLN A 219 10.34 20.89 6.93
CA GLN A 219 11.70 20.35 7.04
C GLN A 219 11.94 19.54 8.32
N ARG A 220 11.34 19.95 9.46
CA ARG A 220 11.42 19.18 10.70
C ARG A 220 10.71 17.84 10.57
N LEU A 221 9.50 17.82 10.02
CA LEU A 221 8.74 16.58 9.77
C LEU A 221 9.49 15.64 8.83
N LEU A 222 10.13 16.16 7.78
CA LEU A 222 11.03 15.38 6.91
C LEU A 222 12.23 14.79 7.64
N ALA A 223 12.75 15.48 8.65
CA ALA A 223 13.83 14.95 9.48
C ALA A 223 13.36 13.85 10.43
N VAL A 224 12.08 13.86 10.83
CA VAL A 224 11.47 12.77 11.62
C VAL A 224 11.28 11.54 10.72
N GLY A 225 10.62 11.68 9.57
CA GLY A 225 10.40 10.55 8.66
C GLY A 225 11.68 9.85 8.21
N ARG A 226 12.77 10.61 7.98
CA ARG A 226 14.09 10.01 7.69
C ARG A 226 14.68 9.18 8.82
N LYS A 227 14.32 9.44 10.08
CA LYS A 227 14.78 8.63 11.22
C LYS A 227 13.97 7.35 11.37
N GLU A 228 12.71 7.37 10.94
CA GLU A 228 11.82 6.21 10.92
C GLU A 228 12.17 5.20 9.81
N SER A 229 12.81 5.68 8.73
CA SER A 229 13.25 4.86 7.59
C SER A 229 14.78 4.70 7.54
N PRO A 230 15.39 3.92 8.46
CA PRO A 230 16.85 3.69 8.49
C PRO A 230 17.37 2.87 7.30
#